data_AF-E5S9S1-F1
#
_entry.id   AF-E5S9S1-F1
#
_cell.length_a   1.000
_cell.length_b   1.000
_cell.length_c   1.000
_cell.angle_alpha   90.00
_cell.angle_beta   90.00
_cell.angle_gamma   90.00
#
_symmetry.space_group_name_H-M   'P 1'
#
loop_
_entity.id
_entity.type
_entity.pdbx_description
1 polymer ?
#
loop_
_entity_poly.entity_id
_entity_poly.type
_entity_poly.pdbx_seq_one_letter_code
_entity_poly.pdbx_strand_id
1 'polypeptide(L)'
;MNPKCRLSILLFIVVGASVVDWRTFAEKQVTKLVKCMDVSPASLCLGEIKIRPKRCSQDFYFGRFRCCKTCAKHLKVNLTEDGAFTGQPKFPYYHPKCPNATDAVKATSRESWTSWCELWTEEDPKEICEIGLMQFRCYKTCNVECANDTVDEEKGET
;
A
#
# COMPACT_ATOMS: atom_id res chain seq x y z
N MET A 1 -34.05 -0.38 69.77
CA MET A 1 -35.07 -1.45 69.60
C MET A 1 -35.27 -1.72 68.12
N ASN A 2 -34.91 -2.94 67.67
CA ASN A 2 -35.42 -3.61 66.46
C ASN A 2 -36.81 -4.21 66.80
N PRO A 3 -37.65 -4.81 65.91
CA PRO A 3 -37.50 -5.05 64.46
C PRO A 3 -38.80 -4.87 63.62
N LYS A 4 -38.68 -4.91 62.28
CA LYS A 4 -39.48 -5.83 61.43
C LYS A 4 -39.01 -5.81 59.97
N CYS A 5 -38.37 -6.93 59.64
CA CYS A 5 -38.01 -7.42 58.33
C CYS A 5 -39.28 -7.61 57.47
N ARG A 6 -39.31 -7.08 56.25
CA ARG A 6 -40.07 -7.68 55.14
C ARG A 6 -39.20 -7.71 53.91
N LEU A 7 -38.73 -8.91 53.64
CA LEU A 7 -38.05 -9.38 52.46
C LEU A 7 -39.04 -9.32 51.28
N SER A 8 -38.85 -8.39 50.34
CA SER A 8 -39.46 -8.47 49.01
C SER A 8 -38.34 -8.64 48.00
N ILE A 9 -38.21 -9.86 47.51
CA ILE A 9 -37.37 -10.25 46.38
C ILE A 9 -37.98 -9.58 45.14
N LEU A 10 -37.37 -8.50 44.67
CA LEU A 10 -37.63 -7.96 43.34
C LEU A 10 -36.56 -8.48 42.40
N LEU A 11 -37.02 -9.19 41.36
CA LEU A 11 -36.21 -9.67 40.24
C LEU A 11 -35.30 -8.55 39.72
N PHE A 12 -33.98 -8.72 39.86
CA PHE A 12 -33.05 -7.96 39.05
C PHE A 12 -33.08 -8.54 37.64
N ILE A 13 -33.75 -7.81 36.75
CA ILE A 13 -33.61 -7.98 35.30
C ILE A 13 -32.12 -7.90 34.98
N VAL A 14 -31.61 -8.99 34.41
CA VAL A 14 -30.29 -9.08 33.81
C VAL A 14 -30.25 -8.07 32.66
N VAL A 15 -29.69 -6.89 32.88
CA VAL A 15 -29.19 -6.06 31.78
C VAL A 15 -27.72 -6.41 31.66
N GLY A 16 -27.45 -7.38 30.79
CA GLY A 16 -26.09 -7.70 30.39
C GLY A 16 -25.42 -6.45 29.86
N ALA A 17 -24.51 -5.87 30.64
CA ALA A 17 -23.52 -4.97 30.12
C ALA A 17 -22.53 -5.80 29.30
N SER A 18 -22.95 -6.21 28.11
CA SER A 18 -22.02 -6.53 27.04
C SER A 18 -21.32 -5.21 26.73
N VAL A 19 -20.19 -4.97 27.40
CA VAL A 19 -19.20 -4.01 26.93
C VAL A 19 -18.71 -4.58 25.62
N VAL A 20 -19.45 -4.30 24.54
CA VAL A 20 -18.97 -4.54 23.19
C VAL A 20 -17.79 -3.59 23.07
N ASP A 21 -16.58 -4.14 23.15
CA ASP A 21 -15.35 -3.42 22.90
C ASP A 21 -15.42 -2.92 21.45
N TRP A 22 -15.90 -1.69 21.26
CA TRP A 22 -15.93 -0.98 19.97
C TRP A 22 -14.51 -0.51 19.58
N ARG A 23 -13.50 -1.35 19.82
CA ARG A 23 -12.29 -1.33 19.01
C ARG A 23 -12.66 -1.90 17.65
N THR A 24 -13.40 -1.09 16.88
CA THR A 24 -13.42 -1.17 15.43
C THR A 24 -11.96 -1.13 14.99
N PHE A 25 -11.43 -2.31 14.67
CA PHE A 25 -10.37 -2.39 13.68
C PHE A 25 -10.98 -1.76 12.43
N ALA A 26 -10.79 -0.45 12.25
CA ALA A 26 -11.00 0.19 10.98
C ALA A 26 -10.05 -0.53 10.03
N GLU A 27 -10.60 -1.46 9.25
CA GLU A 27 -9.85 -2.24 8.30
C GLU A 27 -9.17 -1.25 7.37
N LYS A 28 -7.84 -1.18 7.46
CA LYS A 28 -7.07 -0.19 6.72
C LYS A 28 -7.24 -0.54 5.23
N GLN A 29 -7.94 0.33 4.50
CA GLN A 29 -8.22 0.10 3.09
C GLN A 29 -6.92 -0.15 2.31
N VAL A 30 -6.93 -1.16 1.43
CA VAL A 30 -5.80 -1.44 0.54
C VAL A 30 -5.76 -0.40 -0.58
N THR A 31 -4.62 0.27 -0.76
CA THR A 31 -4.42 1.23 -1.84
C THR A 31 -4.01 0.49 -3.12
N LYS A 32 -4.75 0.73 -4.21
CA LYS A 32 -4.40 0.15 -5.51
C LYS A 32 -3.09 0.73 -6.04
N LEU A 33 -2.29 -0.14 -6.65
CA LEU A 33 -1.01 0.24 -7.22
C LEU A 33 -1.23 1.11 -8.45
N VAL A 34 -0.47 2.20 -8.59
CA VAL A 34 -0.60 3.09 -9.74
C VAL A 34 -0.32 2.35 -11.05
N LYS A 35 -1.13 2.60 -12.07
CA LYS A 35 -0.93 2.04 -13.41
C LYS A 35 0.47 2.34 -13.95
N CYS A 36 1.03 1.44 -14.75
CA CYS A 36 2.30 1.67 -15.44
C CYS A 36 2.13 2.77 -16.49
N MET A 37 2.49 3.99 -16.12
CA MET A 37 2.40 5.20 -16.95
C MET A 37 3.72 5.97 -16.93
N ASP A 38 3.96 6.75 -17.98
CA ASP A 38 5.05 7.73 -17.98
C ASP A 38 4.54 9.02 -17.35
N VAL A 39 5.05 9.36 -16.17
CA VAL A 39 4.78 10.63 -15.49
C VAL A 39 5.62 11.75 -16.11
N SER A 40 6.82 11.42 -16.58
CA SER A 40 7.65 12.33 -17.38
C SER A 40 7.40 12.13 -18.88
N PRO A 41 7.54 13.17 -19.72
CA PRO A 41 7.48 13.02 -21.17
C PRO A 41 8.39 11.90 -21.69
N ALA A 42 7.90 11.08 -22.62
CA ALA A 42 8.63 9.95 -23.17
C ALA A 42 10.00 10.35 -23.76
N SER A 43 10.12 11.54 -24.34
CA SER A 43 11.39 12.09 -24.84
C SER A 43 12.46 12.21 -23.75
N LEU A 44 12.07 12.65 -22.55
CA LEU A 44 12.97 12.75 -21.40
C LEU A 44 13.35 11.36 -20.88
N CYS A 45 12.38 10.45 -20.79
CA CYS A 45 12.63 9.06 -20.41
C CYS A 45 13.62 8.38 -21.37
N LEU A 46 13.42 8.54 -22.67
CA LEU A 46 14.32 8.02 -23.71
C LEU A 46 15.72 8.66 -23.64
N GLY A 47 15.80 9.97 -23.41
CA GLY A 47 17.08 10.66 -23.22
C GLY A 47 17.87 10.10 -22.03
N GLU A 48 17.21 9.90 -20.90
CA GLU A 48 17.80 9.30 -19.70
C GLU A 48 18.24 7.84 -19.93
N ILE A 49 17.44 7.05 -20.65
CA ILE A 49 17.81 5.68 -21.02
C ILE A 49 19.02 5.69 -21.96
N LYS A 50 19.10 6.62 -22.91
CA LYS A 50 20.26 6.74 -23.81
C LYS A 50 21.55 7.03 -23.05
N ILE A 51 21.50 7.90 -22.04
CA ILE A 51 22.67 8.25 -21.21
C ILE A 51 22.98 7.12 -20.22
N ARG A 52 21.96 6.48 -19.64
CA ARG A 52 22.08 5.40 -18.65
C ARG A 52 21.22 4.19 -19.07
N PRO A 53 21.71 3.30 -19.95
CA PRO A 53 20.90 2.22 -20.55
C PRO A 53 20.33 1.22 -19.55
N LYS A 54 20.96 1.08 -18.38
CA LYS A 54 20.53 0.20 -17.30
C LYS A 54 19.58 0.86 -16.30
N ARG A 55 19.25 2.15 -16.46
CA ARG A 55 18.47 2.89 -15.47
C ARG A 55 17.11 2.27 -15.18
N CYS A 56 16.38 1.86 -16.23
CA CYS A 56 15.10 1.16 -16.07
C CYS A 56 15.18 -0.10 -15.21
N SER A 57 16.35 -0.77 -15.18
CA SER A 57 16.53 -2.02 -14.45
C SER A 57 17.20 -1.89 -13.08
N GLN A 58 17.80 -0.74 -12.79
CA GLN A 58 18.57 -0.50 -11.56
C GLN A 58 17.91 0.52 -10.64
N ASP A 59 17.10 1.41 -11.18
CA ASP A 59 16.43 2.47 -10.46
C ASP A 59 14.93 2.18 -10.48
N PHE A 60 14.44 1.57 -9.39
CA PHE A 60 13.04 1.15 -9.28
C PHE A 60 12.08 2.34 -9.37
N TYR A 61 12.44 3.50 -8.82
CA TYR A 61 11.60 4.69 -8.94
C TYR A 61 11.49 5.15 -10.40
N PHE A 62 12.64 5.28 -11.07
CA PHE A 62 12.67 5.67 -12.48
C PHE A 62 11.89 4.68 -13.34
N GLY A 63 12.17 3.38 -13.17
CA GLY A 63 11.55 2.30 -13.92
C GLY A 63 10.06 2.18 -13.67
N ARG A 64 9.61 2.14 -12.41
CA ARG A 64 8.22 1.79 -12.07
C ARG A 64 7.28 2.97 -11.94
N PHE A 65 7.76 4.11 -11.46
CA PHE A 65 6.90 5.22 -11.03
C PHE A 65 7.10 6.51 -11.84
N ARG A 66 8.18 6.63 -12.62
CA ARG A 66 8.45 7.84 -13.43
C ARG A 66 8.32 7.63 -14.94
N CYS A 67 8.90 6.55 -15.46
CA CYS A 67 9.06 6.29 -16.89
C CYS A 67 8.63 4.87 -17.27
N CYS A 68 7.53 4.37 -16.68
CA CYS A 68 7.18 2.96 -16.72
C CYS A 68 6.86 2.43 -18.12
N LYS A 69 6.05 3.12 -18.93
CA LYS A 69 5.71 2.67 -20.29
C LYS A 69 6.94 2.66 -21.18
N THR A 70 7.74 3.72 -21.11
CA THR A 70 8.98 3.80 -21.88
C THR A 70 9.98 2.72 -21.46
N CYS A 71 10.13 2.47 -20.15
CA CYS A 71 11.00 1.42 -19.64
C CYS A 71 10.51 0.01 -20.00
N ALA A 72 9.21 -0.26 -19.92
CA ALA A 72 8.61 -1.53 -20.34
C ALA A 72 8.91 -1.81 -21.81
N LYS A 73 8.72 -0.81 -22.70
CA LYS A 73 9.07 -0.93 -24.12
C LYS A 73 10.57 -1.21 -24.33
N HIS A 74 11.44 -0.46 -23.66
CA HIS A 74 12.89 -0.65 -23.73
C HIS A 74 13.33 -2.05 -23.29
N LEU A 75 12.68 -2.59 -22.26
CA LEU A 75 12.94 -3.91 -21.70
C LEU A 75 12.12 -5.04 -22.35
N LYS A 76 11.32 -4.72 -23.39
CA LYS A 76 10.43 -5.66 -24.09
C LYS A 76 9.43 -6.38 -23.17
N VAL A 77 8.88 -5.65 -22.21
CA VAL A 77 7.82 -6.09 -21.31
C VAL A 77 6.48 -5.64 -21.88
N ASN A 78 5.54 -6.58 -22.03
CA ASN A 78 4.20 -6.28 -22.49
C ASN A 78 3.35 -5.73 -21.33
N LEU A 79 2.59 -4.68 -21.61
CA LEU A 79 1.63 -4.10 -20.68
C LEU A 79 0.21 -4.51 -21.11
N THR A 80 -0.66 -4.73 -20.13
CA THR A 80 -2.10 -4.84 -20.34
C THR A 80 -2.69 -3.45 -20.62
N GLU A 81 -3.96 -3.40 -21.06
CA GLU A 81 -4.65 -2.13 -21.35
C GLU A 81 -4.78 -1.22 -20.11
N ASP A 82 -4.95 -1.82 -18.94
CA ASP A 82 -5.01 -1.15 -17.64
C ASP A 82 -3.62 -0.78 -17.10
N GLY A 83 -2.54 -1.10 -17.80
CA GLY A 83 -1.17 -0.74 -17.41
C GLY A 83 -0.59 -1.64 -16.32
N ALA A 84 -1.09 -2.86 -16.18
CA ALA A 84 -0.46 -3.92 -15.41
C ALA A 84 0.57 -4.69 -16.26
N PHE A 85 1.48 -5.41 -15.63
CA PHE A 85 2.41 -6.31 -16.32
C PHE A 85 2.97 -7.39 -15.41
N THR A 86 3.39 -8.51 -16.00
CA THR A 86 4.14 -9.54 -15.28
C THR A 86 5.55 -9.02 -14.98
N GLY A 87 5.83 -8.75 -13.70
CA GLY A 87 7.13 -8.27 -13.26
C GLY A 87 8.28 -9.25 -13.56
N GLN A 88 9.47 -8.71 -13.81
CA GLN A 88 10.72 -9.46 -13.95
C GLN A 88 11.69 -9.06 -12.83
N PRO A 89 12.72 -9.87 -12.49
CA PRO A 89 13.63 -9.56 -11.37
C PRO A 89 14.28 -8.17 -11.43
N LYS A 90 14.49 -7.65 -12.64
CA LYS A 90 15.08 -6.34 -12.90
C LYS A 90 14.06 -5.27 -13.28
N PHE A 91 12.77 -5.60 -13.35
CA PHE A 91 11.70 -4.65 -13.63
C PHE A 91 10.42 -5.18 -12.94
N PRO A 92 10.35 -5.10 -11.61
CA PRO A 92 9.24 -5.67 -10.86
C PRO A 92 8.00 -4.78 -10.99
N TYR A 93 6.82 -5.41 -11.00
CA TYR A 93 5.54 -4.69 -10.99
C TYR A 93 5.22 -4.18 -9.57
N TYR A 94 5.30 -5.07 -8.58
CA TYR A 94 5.10 -4.78 -7.15
C TYR A 94 6.39 -4.35 -6.45
N HIS A 95 6.28 -3.91 -5.19
CA HIS A 95 7.44 -3.65 -4.36
C HIS A 95 8.34 -4.90 -4.24
N PRO A 96 9.68 -4.78 -4.40
CA PRO A 96 10.59 -5.93 -4.38
C PRO A 96 10.61 -6.77 -3.10
N LYS A 97 10.08 -6.23 -1.99
CA LYS A 97 9.97 -6.93 -0.70
C LYS A 97 8.58 -7.46 -0.39
N CYS A 98 7.61 -7.35 -1.30
CA CYS A 98 6.28 -7.94 -1.09
C CYS A 98 6.40 -9.44 -0.75
N PRO A 99 5.53 -9.98 0.14
CA PRO A 99 4.45 -9.28 0.84
C PRO A 99 4.91 -8.41 2.03
N ASN A 100 6.15 -8.57 2.48
CA ASN A 100 6.73 -7.81 3.59
C ASN A 100 7.29 -6.45 3.15
N ALA A 101 6.48 -5.66 2.43
CA ALA A 101 6.88 -4.36 1.94
C ALA A 101 7.24 -3.41 3.11
N THR A 102 8.16 -2.48 2.83
CA THR A 102 8.60 -1.46 3.79
C THR A 102 8.48 -0.11 3.13
N ASP A 103 8.33 0.94 3.91
CA ASP A 103 8.63 2.28 3.41
C ASP A 103 10.10 2.34 2.97
N ALA A 104 10.40 3.26 2.08
CA ALA A 104 11.76 3.51 1.64
C ALA A 104 12.61 3.94 2.84
N VAL A 105 13.93 3.76 2.70
CA VAL A 105 14.91 4.29 3.65
C VAL A 105 15.62 5.50 3.04
N LYS A 106 15.98 6.47 3.88
CA LYS A 106 16.79 7.62 3.48
C LYS A 106 18.15 7.13 2.97
N ALA A 107 18.58 7.66 1.83
CA ALA A 107 19.83 7.24 1.20
C ALA A 107 21.06 7.52 2.09
N THR A 108 21.03 8.61 2.86
CA THR A 108 22.15 9.08 3.68
C THR A 108 22.22 8.42 5.06
N SER A 109 21.11 8.42 5.81
CA SER A 109 21.08 7.92 7.20
C SER A 109 20.60 6.48 7.36
N ARG A 110 20.06 5.86 6.30
CA ARG A 110 19.41 4.53 6.33
C ARG A 110 18.18 4.44 7.23
N GLU A 111 17.74 5.54 7.83
CA GLU A 111 16.49 5.63 8.58
C GLU A 111 15.28 5.42 7.67
N SER A 112 14.18 4.89 8.23
CA SER A 112 12.93 4.76 7.49
C SER A 112 12.31 6.13 7.16
N TRP A 113 11.61 6.22 6.03
CA TRP A 113 10.74 7.35 5.70
C TRP A 113 9.39 7.30 6.43
N THR A 114 9.10 6.24 7.21
CA THR A 114 7.79 6.01 7.85
C THR A 114 7.23 7.25 8.56
N SER A 115 7.98 7.90 9.46
CA SER A 115 7.45 9.08 10.18
C SER A 115 7.11 10.26 9.26
N TRP A 116 7.83 10.41 8.15
CA TRP A 116 7.48 11.40 7.13
C TRP A 116 6.23 10.96 6.38
N CYS A 117 6.14 9.69 5.99
CA CYS A 117 4.96 9.15 5.32
C CYS A 117 3.70 9.33 6.17
N GLU A 118 3.74 9.00 7.46
CA GLU A 118 2.62 9.16 8.39
C GLU A 118 2.12 10.61 8.43
N LEU A 119 3.05 11.57 8.55
CA LEU A 119 2.73 13.00 8.57
C LEU A 119 2.05 13.48 7.28
N TRP A 120 2.51 13.01 6.11
CA TRP A 120 1.89 13.42 4.84
C TRP A 120 0.54 12.75 4.57
N THR A 121 0.25 11.63 5.22
CA THR A 121 -1.00 10.89 5.06
C THR A 121 -2.01 11.15 6.17
N GLU A 122 -1.72 12.03 7.12
CA GLU A 122 -2.56 12.27 8.30
C GLU A 122 -3.93 12.85 7.92
N GLU A 123 -3.95 13.84 7.01
CA GLU A 123 -5.18 14.56 6.66
C GLU A 123 -5.95 13.92 5.50
N ASP A 124 -5.24 13.53 4.42
CA ASP A 124 -5.85 12.90 3.24
C ASP A 124 -5.01 11.70 2.77
N PRO A 125 -5.09 10.56 3.49
CA PRO A 125 -4.30 9.38 3.14
C PRO A 125 -4.65 8.86 1.74
N LYS A 126 -5.91 9.00 1.31
CA LYS A 126 -6.38 8.41 0.05
C LYS A 126 -5.76 9.13 -1.15
N GLU A 127 -5.93 10.45 -1.23
CA GLU A 127 -5.39 11.23 -2.36
C GLU A 127 -3.86 11.13 -2.41
N ILE A 128 -3.21 11.27 -1.26
CA ILE A 128 -1.76 11.25 -1.15
C ILE A 128 -1.18 9.89 -1.57
N CYS A 129 -1.79 8.78 -1.14
CA CYS A 129 -1.29 7.44 -1.43
C CYS A 129 -1.56 6.97 -2.86
N GLU A 130 -2.40 7.65 -3.64
CA GLU A 130 -2.58 7.41 -5.07
C GLU A 130 -1.46 8.03 -5.93
N ILE A 131 -0.57 8.86 -5.33
CA ILE A 131 0.56 9.46 -6.03
C ILE A 131 1.72 8.45 -6.15
N GLY A 132 2.24 8.25 -7.36
CA GLY A 132 3.32 7.28 -7.60
C GLY A 132 4.60 7.51 -6.79
N LEU A 133 4.96 8.77 -6.50
CA LEU A 133 6.08 9.07 -5.59
C LEU A 133 5.81 8.61 -4.16
N MET A 134 4.56 8.78 -3.69
CA MET A 134 4.16 8.33 -2.36
C MET A 134 4.12 6.81 -2.31
N GLN A 135 3.60 6.12 -3.33
CA GLN A 135 3.68 4.66 -3.37
C GLN A 135 5.14 4.15 -3.38
N PHE A 136 6.06 4.83 -4.08
CA PHE A 136 7.48 4.46 -4.04
C PHE A 136 8.11 4.63 -2.64
N ARG A 137 7.81 5.73 -1.94
CA ARG A 137 8.46 6.07 -0.66
C ARG A 137 7.75 5.49 0.56
N CYS A 138 6.44 5.39 0.50
CA CYS A 138 5.53 5.15 1.60
C CYS A 138 4.70 3.89 1.38
N TYR A 139 5.23 2.90 0.65
CA TYR A 139 4.51 1.70 0.23
C TYR A 139 3.77 1.01 1.40
N LYS A 140 4.44 0.86 2.56
CA LYS A 140 3.84 0.25 3.76
C LYS A 140 2.83 1.20 4.40
N THR A 141 3.21 2.47 4.61
CA THR A 141 2.32 3.46 5.24
C THR A 141 1.02 3.62 4.45
N CYS A 142 1.11 3.64 3.13
CA CYS A 142 -0.01 3.71 2.20
C CYS A 142 -0.77 2.40 2.00
N ASN A 143 -0.35 1.29 2.63
CA ASN A 143 -0.98 -0.02 2.46
C ASN A 143 -1.19 -0.38 0.99
N VAL A 144 -0.17 -0.16 0.16
CA VAL A 144 -0.24 -0.40 -1.29
C VAL A 144 -0.29 -1.90 -1.55
N GLU A 145 -1.17 -2.33 -2.46
CA GLU A 145 -1.38 -3.74 -2.76
C GLU A 145 -0.07 -4.47 -3.15
N CYS A 146 0.06 -5.70 -2.69
CA CYS A 146 1.10 -6.66 -3.03
C CYS A 146 0.49 -7.85 -3.77
N ALA A 147 1.30 -8.58 -4.53
CA ALA A 147 0.88 -9.74 -5.33
C ALA A 147 0.12 -10.84 -4.55
N ASN A 148 0.28 -10.90 -3.23
CA ASN A 148 -0.34 -11.92 -2.38
C ASN A 148 -1.65 -11.46 -1.74
N ASP A 149 -2.06 -10.20 -1.91
CA ASP A 149 -3.28 -9.67 -1.28
C ASP A 149 -4.56 -10.14 -1.99
N THR A 150 -4.42 -10.84 -3.13
CA THR A 150 -5.53 -11.35 -3.97
C THR A 150 -5.58 -12.87 -4.09
N VAL A 151 -4.74 -13.63 -3.38
CA VAL A 151 -4.73 -15.10 -3.49
C VAL A 151 -5.85 -15.76 -2.68
N ASP A 152 -6.50 -15.03 -1.77
CA ASP A 152 -7.50 -15.60 -0.86
C ASP A 152 -8.97 -15.33 -1.23
N GLU A 153 -9.28 -14.60 -2.31
CA GLU A 153 -10.68 -14.35 -2.73
C GLU A 153 -11.21 -15.25 -3.86
N GLU A 154 -10.37 -15.97 -4.61
CA GLU A 154 -10.81 -16.81 -5.74
C GLU A 154 -10.74 -18.34 -5.52
N LYS A 155 -10.48 -18.81 -4.30
CA LYS A 155 -10.58 -20.24 -3.96
C LYS A 155 -11.67 -20.51 -2.93
N GLY A 156 -12.91 -20.32 -3.36
CA GLY A 156 -14.09 -20.53 -2.52
C GLY A 156 -15.32 -20.98 -3.30
N GLU A 157 -15.19 -21.87 -4.29
CA GLU A 157 -16.32 -22.68 -4.75
C GLU A 157 -15.84 -23.90 -5.57
N THR A 158 -15.77 -25.06 -4.91
CA THR A 158 -15.95 -26.39 -5.52
C THR A 158 -16.69 -27.27 -4.52
#